data_AF-A0A3D2L9P4-F1
#
_entry.id   AF-A0A3D2L9P4-F1
#
_cell.length_a   1.000
_cell.length_b   1.000
_cell.length_c   1.000
_cell.angle_alpha   90.00
_cell.angle_beta   90.00
_cell.angle_gamma   90.00
#
_symmetry.space_group_name_H-M   'P 1'
#
loop_
_entity.id
_entity.type
_entity.pdbx_description
1 polymer ?
#
loop_
_entity_poly.entity_id
_entity_poly.type
_entity_poly.pdbx_seq_one_letter_code
_entity_poly.pdbx_strand_id
1 'polypeptide(L)'
;MTGMPRDSVGANVKDVDFLAQARGAVLGDLDYPVAVICRAGNRSTLAAAQLEAAGFADIYKIAEGMAGLEGIGEGWIKRGLPTDQFLPPDR
;
A
#
# COMPACT_ATOMS: atom_id res chain seq x y z
N MET A 1 3.84 7.32 -14.37
CA MET A 1 3.41 6.38 -13.31
C MET A 1 4.35 6.55 -12.13
N THR A 2 3.88 6.62 -10.87
CA THR A 2 4.73 6.92 -9.70
C THR A 2 5.64 5.77 -9.25
N GLY A 3 5.60 4.62 -9.94
CA GLY A 3 6.22 3.39 -9.45
C GLY A 3 5.56 2.89 -8.16
N MET A 4 6.24 1.96 -7.50
CA MET A 4 5.92 1.47 -6.16
C MET A 4 7.12 1.64 -5.23
N PRO A 5 6.95 1.65 -3.90
CA PRO A 5 8.07 1.41 -3.00
C PRO A 5 8.83 0.16 -3.42
N ARG A 6 10.16 0.19 -3.31
CA ARG A 6 10.97 -0.99 -3.62
C ARG A 6 10.56 -2.19 -2.77
N ASP A 7 10.57 -3.38 -3.37
CA ASP A 7 10.24 -4.65 -2.72
C ASP A 7 8.81 -4.72 -2.13
N SER A 8 7.89 -3.90 -2.66
CA SER A 8 6.49 -3.92 -2.24
C SER A 8 5.60 -4.72 -3.20
N VAL A 9 4.47 -5.20 -2.68
CA VAL A 9 3.47 -5.92 -3.46
C VAL A 9 2.43 -4.93 -4.00
N GLY A 10 2.23 -4.96 -5.32
CA GLY A 10 1.18 -4.20 -5.97
C GLY A 10 -0.18 -4.90 -5.84
N ALA A 11 -1.18 -4.18 -5.35
CA ALA A 11 -2.56 -4.67 -5.26
C ALA A 11 -3.54 -3.54 -5.60
N ASN A 12 -4.70 -3.88 -6.15
CA ASN A 12 -5.78 -2.94 -6.38
C ASN A 12 -6.90 -3.17 -5.37
N VAL A 13 -7.13 -2.19 -4.49
CA VAL A 13 -8.12 -2.22 -3.41
C VAL A 13 -9.58 -2.41 -3.86
N LYS A 14 -9.85 -2.31 -5.17
CA LYS A 14 -11.17 -2.54 -5.75
C LYS A 14 -11.36 -3.94 -6.31
N ASP A 15 -10.28 -4.72 -6.41
CA ASP A 15 -10.37 -6.08 -6.93
C ASP A 15 -11.02 -6.99 -5.87
N VAL A 16 -11.85 -7.92 -6.33
CA VAL A 16 -12.60 -8.83 -5.46
C VAL A 16 -11.70 -9.73 -4.62
N ASP A 17 -10.47 -9.95 -5.08
CA ASP A 17 -9.44 -10.78 -4.46
C ASP A 17 -8.38 -9.97 -3.69
N PHE A 18 -8.56 -8.65 -3.52
CA PHE A 18 -7.63 -7.78 -2.79
C PHE A 18 -7.20 -8.36 -1.43
N LEU A 19 -8.16 -8.84 -0.63
CA LEU A 19 -7.86 -9.43 0.69
C LEU A 19 -7.10 -10.76 0.58
N ALA A 20 -7.35 -11.55 -0.47
CA ALA A 20 -6.62 -12.78 -0.71
C ALA A 20 -5.16 -12.48 -1.11
N GLN A 21 -4.95 -11.49 -1.97
CA GLN A 21 -3.60 -11.00 -2.33
C GLN A 21 -2.84 -10.50 -1.08
N ALA A 22 -3.49 -9.69 -0.24
CA ALA A 22 -2.89 -9.18 1.00
C ALA A 22 -2.53 -10.30 1.99
N ARG A 23 -3.41 -11.29 2.19
CA ARG A 23 -3.12 -12.46 3.03
C ARG A 23 -1.96 -13.27 2.47
N GLY A 24 -1.89 -13.43 1.14
CA GLY A 24 -0.77 -14.09 0.48
C GLY A 24 0.56 -13.36 0.69
N ALA A 25 0.56 -12.03 0.63
CA ALA A 25 1.76 -11.21 0.84
C ALA A 25 2.36 -11.36 2.25
N VAL A 26 1.54 -11.66 3.26
CA VAL A 26 1.97 -11.93 4.65
C VAL A 26 2.02 -13.43 4.98
N LEU A 27 1.95 -14.31 3.99
CA LEU A 27 1.97 -15.77 4.16
C LEU A 27 0.90 -16.28 5.15
N GLY A 28 -0.23 -15.56 5.26
CA GLY A 28 -1.33 -15.87 6.17
C GLY A 28 -1.18 -15.36 7.60
N ASP A 29 -0.06 -14.76 7.98
CA ASP A 29 0.16 -14.17 9.30
C ASP A 29 -0.46 -12.77 9.39
N LEU A 30 -1.61 -12.66 10.06
CA LEU A 30 -2.35 -11.39 10.17
C LEU A 30 -1.78 -10.46 11.25
N ASP A 31 -0.87 -10.95 12.09
CA ASP A 31 -0.16 -10.13 13.07
C ASP A 31 1.10 -9.51 12.46
N TYR A 32 1.50 -9.94 11.26
CA TYR A 32 2.62 -9.37 10.52
C TYR A 32 2.38 -7.89 10.21
N PRO A 33 3.31 -6.97 10.56
CA PRO A 33 3.15 -5.54 10.30
C PRO A 33 3.04 -5.22 8.80
N VAL A 34 1.98 -4.50 8.41
CA VAL A 34 1.75 -4.10 7.01
C VAL A 34 1.68 -2.59 6.89
N ALA A 35 2.46 -2.03 5.96
CA ALA A 35 2.32 -0.62 5.56
C ALA A 35 1.58 -0.52 4.21
N VAL A 36 0.54 0.33 4.14
CA VAL A 36 -0.18 0.61 2.90
C VAL A 36 0.11 2.02 2.39
N ILE A 37 0.35 2.13 1.08
CA ILE A 37 0.70 3.37 0.40
C ILE A 37 0.08 3.44 -0.99
N CYS A 38 -0.31 4.63 -1.40
CA CYS A 38 -0.83 4.92 -2.73
C CYS A 38 -0.26 6.27 -3.19
N ARG A 39 -0.84 6.89 -4.23
CA ARG A 39 -0.34 8.18 -4.74
C ARG A 39 -0.35 9.30 -3.70
N ALA A 40 -1.46 9.47 -2.96
CA ALA A 40 -1.71 10.61 -2.06
C ALA A 40 -2.71 10.25 -0.93
N GLY A 41 -2.54 9.11 -0.28
CA GLY A 41 -3.31 8.71 0.91
C GLY A 41 -4.72 8.10 0.70
N ASN A 42 -5.53 8.56 -0.26
CA ASN A 42 -6.96 8.16 -0.33
C ASN A 42 -7.22 6.65 -0.45
N ARG A 43 -6.52 5.96 -1.37
CA ARG A 43 -6.69 4.51 -1.56
C ARG A 43 -6.08 3.71 -0.41
N SER A 44 -5.03 4.23 0.23
CA SER A 44 -4.42 3.64 1.41
C SER A 44 -5.37 3.64 2.59
N THR A 45 -6.16 4.70 2.78
CA THR A 45 -7.22 4.73 3.81
C THR A 45 -8.27 3.65 3.57
N LEU A 46 -8.73 3.48 2.31
CA LEU A 46 -9.69 2.41 1.98
C LEU A 46 -9.07 1.02 2.20
N ALA A 47 -7.82 0.82 1.79
CA ALA A 47 -7.12 -0.45 1.95
C ALA A 47 -6.96 -0.80 3.44
N ALA A 48 -6.49 0.15 4.26
CA ALA A 48 -6.36 -0.06 5.70
C ALA A 48 -7.69 -0.50 6.35
N ALA A 49 -8.79 0.21 6.04
CA ALA A 49 -10.11 -0.15 6.58
C ALA A 49 -10.56 -1.57 6.16
N GLN A 50 -10.30 -1.99 4.92
CA GLN A 50 -10.61 -3.35 4.48
C GLN A 50 -9.74 -4.40 5.18
N LEU A 51 -8.44 -4.12 5.39
CA LEU A 51 -7.51 -5.01 6.10
C LEU A 51 -7.87 -5.13 7.59
N GLU A 52 -8.17 -4.03 8.26
CA GLU A 52 -8.64 -4.00 9.66
C GLU A 52 -9.90 -4.85 9.81
N ALA A 53 -10.90 -4.64 8.94
CA ALA A 53 -12.14 -5.43 8.94
C ALA A 53 -11.92 -6.92 8.65
N ALA A 54 -10.82 -7.26 7.98
CA ALA A 54 -10.41 -8.64 7.70
C ALA A 54 -9.54 -9.27 8.80
N GLY A 55 -9.21 -8.53 9.87
CA GLY A 55 -8.50 -9.03 11.04
C GLY A 55 -6.98 -8.89 11.00
N PHE A 56 -6.42 -8.07 10.11
CA PHE A 56 -5.01 -7.67 10.19
C PHE A 56 -4.80 -6.79 11.43
N ALA A 57 -3.79 -7.10 12.24
CA ALA A 57 -3.64 -6.53 13.57
C ALA A 57 -2.74 -5.27 13.63
N ASP A 58 -1.74 -5.17 12.75
CA ASP A 58 -0.77 -4.08 12.77
C ASP A 58 -0.62 -3.42 11.40
N ILE A 59 -1.35 -2.31 11.19
CA ILE A 59 -1.47 -1.63 9.90
C ILE A 59 -0.98 -0.19 10.01
N TYR A 60 -0.03 0.17 9.16
CA TYR A 60 0.50 1.52 9.03
C TYR A 60 0.06 2.16 7.72
N LYS A 61 -0.40 3.40 7.78
CA LYS A 61 -0.74 4.18 6.60
C LYS A 61 0.33 5.22 6.34
N ILE A 62 0.92 5.20 5.14
CA ILE A 62 1.81 6.27 4.69
C ILE A 62 0.93 7.38 4.10
N ALA A 63 0.55 8.33 4.97
CA ALA A 63 -0.51 9.30 4.71
C ALA A 63 -0.18 10.27 3.56
N GLU A 64 1.08 10.69 3.45
CA GLU A 64 1.57 11.56 2.39
C GLU A 64 1.61 10.86 1.02
N GLY A 65 1.62 9.52 0.99
CA GLY A 65 1.67 8.73 -0.22
C GLY A 65 2.98 8.85 -1.01
N MET A 66 2.97 8.36 -2.25
CA MET A 66 4.13 8.40 -3.15
C MET A 66 4.49 9.82 -3.59
N ALA A 67 3.49 10.64 -3.91
CA ALA A 67 3.69 11.96 -4.53
C ALA A 67 3.74 13.11 -3.51
N GLY A 68 3.32 12.85 -2.27
CA GLY A 68 3.11 13.87 -1.25
C GLY A 68 1.68 14.35 -1.22
N LEU A 69 1.34 14.96 -0.10
CA LEU A 69 0.04 15.58 0.15
C LEU A 69 0.29 16.86 0.93
N GLU A 70 -0.22 17.98 0.40
CA GLU A 70 -0.05 19.30 1.02
C GLU A 70 -0.56 19.30 2.46
N GLY A 71 0.20 19.89 3.37
CA GLY A 71 -0.09 19.89 4.80
C GLY A 71 0.18 18.57 5.53
N ILE A 72 0.54 17.49 4.82
CA ILE A 72 0.86 16.18 5.42
C ILE A 72 2.34 15.84 5.25
N GLY A 73 2.90 15.97 4.05
CA GLY A 73 4.31 15.67 3.81
C GLY A 73 4.69 15.58 2.33
N GLU A 74 5.99 15.55 2.08
CA GLU A 74 6.56 15.63 0.72
C GLU A 74 6.35 14.37 -0.12
N GLY A 75 6.06 13.22 0.50
CA GLY A 75 5.85 11.95 -0.20
C GLY A 75 7.11 11.14 -0.42
N TRP A 76 6.92 9.84 -0.68
CA TRP A 76 8.00 8.86 -0.87
C TRP A 76 9.04 9.29 -1.90
N ILE A 77 8.59 9.79 -3.06
CA ILE A 77 9.45 10.12 -4.19
C ILE A 77 10.29 11.36 -3.92
N LYS A 78 9.70 12.45 -3.41
CA LYS A 78 10.45 13.68 -3.10
C LYS A 78 11.49 13.45 -2.01
N ARG A 79 11.21 12.54 -1.08
CA ARG A 79 12.15 12.11 -0.04
C ARG A 79 13.30 11.23 -0.55
N GLY A 80 13.33 10.91 -1.85
CA GLY A 80 14.39 10.09 -2.46
C GLY A 80 14.37 8.62 -2.01
N LEU A 81 13.23 8.13 -1.49
CA LEU A 81 13.13 6.75 -1.04
C LEU A 81 13.10 5.77 -2.24
N PRO A 82 13.65 4.55 -2.10
CA PRO A 82 13.76 3.62 -3.21
C PRO A 82 12.41 3.25 -3.84
N THR A 83 12.37 3.18 -5.17
CA THR A 83 11.20 2.78 -5.94
C THR A 83 11.53 1.73 -6.98
N ASP A 84 10.56 0.87 -7.27
CA ASP A 84 10.56 0.00 -8.43
C ASP A 84 9.52 0.47 -9.46
N GLN A 85 9.69 0.09 -10.72
CA GLN A 85 8.65 0.29 -11.71
C GLN A 85 7.43 -0.57 -11.36
N PHE A 86 6.25 0.02 -11.45
CA PHE A 86 5.02 -0.77 -11.37
C PHE A 86 4.87 -1.56 -12.66
N LEU A 87 5.17 -2.85 -12.58
CA LEU A 87 4.79 -3.83 -13.59
C LEU A 87 3.47 -4.43 -13.12
N PRO A 88 2.33 -4.15 -13.77
CA PRO A 88 1.09 -4.82 -13.41
C PRO A 88 1.30 -6.34 -13.59
N PRO A 89 0.84 -7.18 -12.65
CA PRO A 89 0.81 -8.62 -12.90
C PRO A 89 0.02 -8.84 -14.20
N ASP A 90 0.58 -9.71 -15.05
CA ASP A 90 0.13 -9.97 -16.42
C ASP A 90 -1.40 -9.95 -16.51
N ARG A 91 -1.94 -9.09 -17.39
CA ARG A 91 -3.36 -9.11 -17.72
C ARG A 91 -3.71 -10.36 -18.52
#